data_AF-A0A7Z6U4D8-F1
#
_entry.id   AF-A0A7Z6U4D8-F1
#
_cell.length_a   1.000
_cell.length_b   1.000
_cell.length_c   1.000
_cell.angle_alpha   90.00
_cell.angle_beta   90.00
_cell.angle_gamma   90.00
#
_symmetry.space_group_name_H-M   'P 1'
#
loop_
_entity.id
_entity.type
_entity.pdbx_description
1 polymer ?
#
loop_
_entity_poly.entity_id
_entity_poly.type
_entity_poly.pdbx_seq_one_letter_code
_entity_poly.pdbx_strand_id
1 'polypeptide(L)'
;GQTLLAWLEAQVAPLGSAALGLADGLHVVPEFLGNRSPFADPDARAVLAGLTLDREMEGLPGLYVAGLCGIAYGLRQLLEALARDGIPIELIVASGGAAQSDFVRQLLADATGVPVAVSDTEEPVLRGAAMLGAVAAEAGLRLLDVMERMASLDRVFTPVEGALADQHRRRYAAFEVLQAAEREVRSIFIRE
;
A
#
# COMPACT_ATOMS: atom_id res chain seq x y z
N GLY A 1 8.56 12.49 -23.89
CA GLY A 1 7.86 11.20 -23.80
C GLY A 1 7.36 11.02 -22.38
N GLN A 2 6.22 10.36 -22.19
CA GLN A 2 5.70 10.02 -20.87
C GLN A 2 6.52 8.87 -20.25
N THR A 3 6.64 8.83 -18.92
CA THR A 3 7.27 7.68 -18.22
C THR A 3 6.35 6.46 -18.25
N LEU A 4 6.90 5.25 -18.11
CA LEU A 4 6.09 4.02 -18.06
C LEU A 4 5.05 4.08 -16.93
N LEU A 5 5.44 4.56 -15.74
CA LEU A 5 4.52 4.68 -14.60
C LEU A 5 3.37 5.63 -14.90
N ALA A 6 3.67 6.80 -15.49
CA ALA A 6 2.62 7.75 -15.86
C ALA A 6 1.70 7.19 -16.96
N TRP A 7 2.23 6.39 -17.88
CA TRP A 7 1.41 5.69 -18.88
C TRP A 7 0.51 4.65 -18.23
N LEU A 8 1.03 3.83 -17.31
CA LEU A 8 0.25 2.81 -16.58
C LEU A 8 -0.88 3.46 -15.75
N GLU A 9 -0.57 4.53 -15.02
CA GLU A 9 -1.56 5.31 -14.26
C GLU A 9 -2.67 5.84 -15.17
N ALA A 10 -2.33 6.35 -16.36
CA ALA A 10 -3.32 6.82 -17.32
C ALA A 10 -4.24 5.72 -17.85
N GLN A 11 -3.80 4.45 -17.85
CA GLN A 11 -4.65 3.30 -18.23
C GLN A 11 -5.61 2.88 -17.12
N VAL A 12 -5.18 2.95 -15.85
CA VAL A 12 -5.93 2.35 -14.73
C VAL A 12 -6.74 3.36 -13.91
N ALA A 13 -6.28 4.60 -13.80
CA ALA A 13 -6.95 5.63 -13.00
C ALA A 13 -8.42 5.88 -13.42
N PRO A 14 -8.78 5.90 -14.73
CA PRO A 14 -10.17 6.07 -15.14
C PRO A 14 -11.12 4.94 -14.69
N LEU A 15 -10.57 3.76 -14.38
CA LEU A 15 -11.35 2.60 -13.94
C LEU A 15 -11.65 2.63 -12.44
N GLY A 16 -10.93 3.44 -11.66
CA GLY A 16 -11.03 3.44 -10.20
C GLY A 16 -10.89 2.04 -9.61
N SER A 17 -11.68 1.72 -8.58
CA SER A 17 -11.66 0.40 -7.93
C SER A 17 -11.98 -0.78 -8.88
N ALA A 18 -12.65 -0.53 -10.01
CA ALA A 18 -12.92 -1.57 -11.01
C ALA A 18 -11.65 -2.04 -11.75
N ALA A 19 -10.54 -1.29 -11.68
CA ALA A 19 -9.23 -1.70 -12.19
C ALA A 19 -8.76 -3.03 -11.59
N LEU A 20 -9.28 -3.42 -10.42
CA LEU A 20 -8.99 -4.71 -9.78
C LEU A 20 -9.18 -5.89 -10.74
N GLY A 21 -10.17 -5.83 -11.64
CA GLY A 21 -10.42 -6.88 -12.64
C GLY A 21 -9.29 -7.06 -13.65
N LEU A 22 -8.46 -6.04 -13.89
CA LEU A 22 -7.27 -6.18 -14.75
C LEU A 22 -6.22 -7.13 -14.14
N ALA A 23 -6.24 -7.30 -12.82
CA ALA A 23 -5.32 -8.17 -12.11
C ALA A 23 -5.93 -9.56 -11.82
N ASP A 24 -7.03 -9.94 -12.48
CA ASP A 24 -7.66 -11.23 -12.27
C ASP A 24 -6.72 -12.39 -12.60
N GLY A 25 -6.61 -13.33 -11.66
CA GLY A 25 -5.66 -14.45 -11.74
C GLY A 25 -4.19 -14.07 -11.51
N LEU A 26 -3.84 -12.78 -11.50
CA LEU A 26 -2.46 -12.30 -11.32
C LEU A 26 -2.22 -11.80 -9.89
N HIS A 27 -1.14 -12.29 -9.27
CA HIS A 27 -0.78 -11.98 -7.90
C HIS A 27 0.70 -11.62 -7.78
N VAL A 28 1.00 -10.64 -6.93
CA VAL A 28 2.36 -10.22 -6.62
C VAL A 28 2.54 -10.17 -5.10
N VAL A 29 3.50 -10.93 -4.59
CA VAL A 29 4.07 -10.76 -3.24
C VAL A 29 5.32 -9.90 -3.41
N PRO A 30 5.33 -8.62 -2.98
CA PRO A 30 6.33 -7.65 -3.38
C PRO A 30 7.59 -7.64 -2.48
N GLU A 31 8.03 -8.80 -2.00
CA GLU A 31 9.20 -8.94 -1.11
C GLU A 31 10.52 -8.94 -1.89
N PHE A 32 10.65 -8.01 -2.85
CA PHE A 32 11.83 -7.89 -3.73
C PHE A 32 13.12 -7.55 -2.97
N LEU A 33 12.99 -6.95 -1.79
CA LEU A 33 14.08 -6.54 -0.90
C LEU A 33 13.93 -7.15 0.50
N GLY A 34 13.31 -8.33 0.59
CA GLY A 34 12.93 -8.96 1.85
C GLY A 34 11.66 -8.37 2.47
N ASN A 35 11.28 -8.91 3.61
CA ASN A 35 10.16 -8.47 4.42
C ASN A 35 10.67 -7.77 5.69
N ARG A 36 10.54 -6.44 5.77
CA ARG A 36 10.88 -5.71 7.00
C ARG A 36 9.84 -5.95 8.11
N SER A 37 8.57 -5.95 7.75
CA SER A 37 7.45 -6.06 8.68
C SER A 37 6.27 -6.74 7.97
N PRO A 38 5.48 -7.57 8.68
CA PRO A 38 5.60 -7.89 10.10
C PRO A 38 6.63 -8.98 10.44
N PHE A 39 7.27 -9.61 9.46
CA PHE A 39 8.04 -10.85 9.68
C PHE A 39 9.54 -10.65 9.92
N ALA A 40 10.08 -9.48 9.59
CA ALA A 40 11.51 -9.17 9.76
C ALA A 40 12.45 -10.22 9.14
N ASP A 41 12.12 -10.66 7.92
CA ASP A 41 12.85 -11.65 7.13
C ASP A 41 13.55 -10.98 5.94
N PRO A 42 14.85 -10.63 6.04
CA PRO A 42 15.60 -10.01 4.93
C PRO A 42 15.83 -10.98 3.75
N ASP A 43 15.66 -12.29 3.98
CA ASP A 43 15.88 -13.33 2.97
C ASP A 43 14.62 -13.69 2.19
N ALA A 44 13.47 -13.14 2.57
CA ALA A 44 12.24 -13.29 1.80
C ALA A 44 12.40 -12.77 0.37
N ARG A 45 11.69 -13.38 -0.57
CA ARG A 45 11.77 -13.08 -2.00
C ARG A 45 10.40 -12.84 -2.60
N ALA A 46 10.36 -12.02 -3.64
CA ALA A 46 9.12 -11.73 -4.34
C ALA A 46 8.57 -12.97 -5.07
N VAL A 47 7.26 -13.08 -5.14
CA VAL A 47 6.54 -14.10 -5.92
C VAL A 47 5.62 -13.41 -6.91
N LEU A 48 5.70 -13.80 -8.18
CA LEU A 48 4.73 -13.44 -9.20
C LEU A 48 4.01 -14.72 -9.63
N ALA A 49 2.68 -14.75 -9.51
CA ALA A 49 1.87 -15.90 -9.87
C ALA A 49 0.74 -15.49 -10.82
N GLY A 50 0.37 -16.39 -11.73
CA GLY A 50 -0.67 -16.13 -12.74
C GLY A 50 -0.16 -15.56 -14.07
N LEU A 51 1.15 -15.58 -14.29
CA LEU A 51 1.74 -15.17 -15.58
C LEU A 51 1.29 -16.13 -16.69
N THR A 52 0.96 -15.57 -17.86
CA THR A 52 0.63 -16.31 -19.08
C THR A 52 1.74 -16.11 -20.12
N LEU A 53 1.53 -16.60 -21.35
CA LEU A 53 2.44 -16.33 -22.47
C LEU A 53 2.30 -14.91 -23.04
N ASP A 54 1.39 -14.10 -22.49
CA ASP A 54 1.20 -12.70 -22.88
C ASP A 54 2.51 -11.91 -22.68
N ARG A 55 2.85 -11.15 -23.71
CA ARG A 55 4.03 -10.27 -23.78
C ARG A 55 3.65 -8.91 -24.35
N GLU A 56 2.36 -8.64 -24.49
CA GLU A 56 1.83 -7.42 -25.08
C GLU A 56 1.82 -6.29 -24.04
N MET A 57 1.82 -5.05 -24.52
CA MET A 57 1.84 -3.87 -23.65
C MET A 57 0.55 -3.76 -22.84
N GLU A 58 -0.53 -4.32 -23.38
CA GLU A 58 -1.88 -4.40 -22.87
C GLU A 58 -1.98 -5.23 -21.57
N GLY A 59 -1.05 -6.15 -21.33
CA GLY A 59 -0.97 -6.93 -20.09
C GLY A 59 -0.29 -6.19 -18.93
N LEU A 60 0.50 -5.15 -19.20
CA LEU A 60 1.24 -4.41 -18.18
C LEU A 60 0.36 -3.69 -17.14
N PRO A 61 -0.79 -3.07 -17.49
CA PRO A 61 -1.72 -2.52 -16.53
C PRO A 61 -2.19 -3.55 -15.49
N GLY A 62 -2.45 -4.80 -15.89
CA GLY A 62 -2.83 -5.87 -14.96
C GLY A 62 -1.72 -6.19 -13.96
N LEU A 63 -0.47 -6.29 -14.42
CA LEU A 63 0.70 -6.50 -13.56
C LEU A 63 0.95 -5.32 -12.62
N TYR A 64 0.73 -4.11 -13.10
CA TYR A 64 0.81 -2.90 -12.29
C TYR A 64 -0.23 -2.90 -11.15
N VAL A 65 -1.50 -3.17 -11.46
CA VAL A 65 -2.56 -3.28 -10.44
C VAL A 65 -2.27 -4.43 -9.46
N ALA A 66 -1.78 -5.58 -9.95
CA ALA A 66 -1.42 -6.70 -9.08
C ALA A 66 -0.27 -6.35 -8.13
N GLY A 67 0.72 -5.59 -8.60
CA GLY A 67 1.82 -5.06 -7.79
C GLY A 67 1.34 -4.10 -6.70
N LEU A 68 0.48 -3.14 -7.05
CA LEU A 68 -0.12 -2.23 -6.07
C LEU A 68 -0.97 -2.97 -5.04
N CYS A 69 -1.75 -3.97 -5.47
CA CYS A 69 -2.49 -4.85 -4.56
C CYS A 69 -1.53 -5.55 -3.59
N GLY A 70 -0.40 -6.09 -4.08
CA GLY A 70 0.61 -6.72 -3.23
C GLY A 70 1.16 -5.78 -2.16
N ILE A 71 1.44 -4.52 -2.50
CA ILE A 71 1.89 -3.50 -1.54
C ILE A 71 0.79 -3.26 -0.49
N ALA A 72 -0.45 -3.11 -0.93
CA ALA A 72 -1.58 -2.85 -0.06
C ALA A 72 -1.90 -4.03 0.87
N TYR A 73 -1.72 -5.27 0.41
CA TYR A 73 -1.86 -6.47 1.21
C TYR A 73 -0.74 -6.65 2.23
N GLY A 74 0.50 -6.31 1.87
CA GLY A 74 1.58 -6.21 2.85
C GLY A 74 1.28 -5.18 3.95
N LEU A 75 0.72 -4.02 3.58
CA LEU A 75 0.24 -3.03 4.56
C LEU A 75 -0.89 -3.60 5.42
N ARG A 76 -1.87 -4.29 4.82
CA ARG A 76 -2.96 -4.94 5.56
C ARG A 76 -2.43 -5.95 6.60
N GLN A 77 -1.46 -6.79 6.24
CA GLN A 77 -0.81 -7.71 7.20
C GLN A 77 -0.19 -6.96 8.38
N LEU A 78 0.46 -5.83 8.14
CA LEU A 78 1.01 -4.99 9.20
C LEU A 78 -0.10 -4.43 10.10
N LEU A 79 -1.19 -3.92 9.53
CA LEU A 79 -2.32 -3.39 10.30
C LEU A 79 -2.98 -4.48 11.15
N GLU A 80 -3.17 -5.68 10.60
CA GLU A 80 -3.71 -6.82 11.34
C GLU A 80 -2.75 -7.29 12.45
N ALA A 81 -1.43 -7.19 12.25
CA ALA A 81 -0.44 -7.45 13.30
C ALA A 81 -0.52 -6.42 14.43
N LEU A 82 -0.58 -5.13 14.12
CA LEU A 82 -0.75 -4.07 15.12
C LEU A 82 -2.06 -4.23 15.90
N ALA A 83 -3.16 -4.58 15.22
CA ALA A 83 -4.44 -4.82 15.87
C ALA A 83 -4.38 -6.01 16.85
N ARG A 84 -3.66 -7.09 16.50
CA ARG A 84 -3.41 -8.23 17.40
C ARG A 84 -2.62 -7.84 18.65
N ASP A 85 -1.77 -6.82 18.54
CA ASP A 85 -1.00 -6.25 19.67
C ASP A 85 -1.79 -5.16 20.43
N GLY A 86 -3.08 -4.99 20.15
CA GLY A 86 -3.96 -4.03 20.84
C GLY A 86 -3.89 -2.60 20.31
N ILE A 87 -3.33 -2.39 19.11
CA ILE A 87 -3.18 -1.09 18.46
C ILE A 87 -4.03 -1.07 17.16
N PRO A 88 -5.36 -0.93 17.27
CA PRO A 88 -6.21 -0.82 16.08
C PRO A 88 -5.93 0.51 15.36
N ILE A 89 -5.80 0.46 14.04
CA ILE A 89 -5.61 1.63 13.19
C ILE A 89 -6.91 1.93 12.45
N GLU A 90 -7.46 3.12 12.65
CA GLU A 90 -8.74 3.55 12.07
C GLU A 90 -8.56 4.48 10.86
N LEU A 91 -7.35 5.02 10.67
CA LEU A 91 -7.04 5.93 9.58
C LEU A 91 -5.57 5.80 9.18
N ILE A 92 -5.33 5.68 7.88
CA ILE A 92 -3.99 5.81 7.28
C ILE A 92 -3.85 7.23 6.77
N VAL A 93 -2.82 7.97 7.19
CA VAL A 93 -2.47 9.25 6.56
C VAL A 93 -1.29 9.01 5.62
N ALA A 94 -1.57 9.03 4.32
CA ALA A 94 -0.59 8.74 3.29
C ALA A 94 0.22 10.00 2.92
N SER A 95 1.52 9.82 2.75
CA SER A 95 2.46 10.87 2.35
C SER A 95 3.54 10.33 1.42
N GLY A 96 4.15 11.22 0.63
CA GLY A 96 5.25 10.89 -0.28
C GLY A 96 4.81 10.46 -1.69
N GLY A 97 5.78 10.35 -2.60
CA GLY A 97 5.55 10.16 -4.05
C GLY A 97 4.71 8.94 -4.41
N ALA A 98 4.89 7.83 -3.70
CA ALA A 98 4.16 6.58 -3.97
C ALA A 98 2.66 6.68 -3.69
N ALA A 99 2.22 7.65 -2.90
CA ALA A 99 0.82 7.90 -2.59
C ALA A 99 0.34 9.22 -3.20
N GLN A 100 0.88 9.67 -4.34
CA GLN A 100 0.41 10.88 -5.03
C GLN A 100 -0.82 10.66 -5.89
N SER A 101 -1.03 9.45 -6.43
CA SER A 101 -2.19 9.13 -7.26
C SER A 101 -3.42 8.81 -6.41
N ASP A 102 -4.54 9.44 -6.74
CA ASP A 102 -5.86 9.13 -6.16
C ASP A 102 -6.24 7.67 -6.34
N PHE A 103 -5.87 7.08 -7.48
CA PHE A 103 -6.10 5.68 -7.76
C PHE A 103 -5.37 4.78 -6.75
N VAL A 104 -4.08 5.05 -6.49
CA VAL A 104 -3.30 4.29 -5.52
C VAL A 104 -3.89 4.42 -4.11
N ARG A 105 -4.32 5.63 -3.71
CA ARG A 105 -4.93 5.87 -2.39
C ARG A 105 -6.25 5.12 -2.23
N GLN A 106 -7.11 5.13 -3.26
CA GLN A 106 -8.35 4.36 -3.26
C GLN A 106 -8.07 2.86 -3.17
N LEU A 107 -7.12 2.35 -3.96
CA LEU A 107 -6.73 0.93 -3.94
C LEU A 107 -6.18 0.51 -2.57
N LEU A 108 -5.37 1.37 -1.92
CA LEU A 108 -4.90 1.14 -0.55
C LEU A 108 -6.08 1.04 0.43
N ALA A 109 -7.05 1.96 0.35
CA ALA A 109 -8.24 1.92 1.20
C ALA A 109 -9.05 0.64 0.98
N ASP A 110 -9.30 0.29 -0.27
CA ASP A 110 -10.06 -0.90 -0.67
C ASP A 110 -9.41 -2.20 -0.19
N ALA A 111 -8.10 -2.32 -0.38
CA ALA A 111 -7.37 -3.53 -0.06
C ALA A 111 -7.15 -3.71 1.45
N THR A 112 -6.88 -2.62 2.19
CA THR A 112 -6.65 -2.66 3.63
C THR A 112 -7.95 -2.69 4.45
N GLY A 113 -9.05 -2.18 3.89
CA GLY A 113 -10.29 -1.97 4.64
C GLY A 113 -10.22 -0.81 5.63
N VAL A 114 -9.21 0.06 5.54
CA VAL A 114 -9.02 1.23 6.41
C VAL A 114 -9.04 2.50 5.56
N PRO A 115 -9.78 3.56 5.97
CA PRO A 115 -9.75 4.83 5.26
C PRO A 115 -8.33 5.38 5.09
N VAL A 116 -8.08 5.98 3.92
CA VAL A 116 -6.80 6.61 3.58
C VAL A 116 -7.02 8.10 3.39
N ALA A 117 -6.34 8.94 4.17
CA ALA A 117 -6.34 10.38 4.03
C ALA A 117 -5.02 10.91 3.48
N VAL A 118 -5.05 12.14 2.98
CA VAL A 118 -3.87 12.86 2.48
C VAL A 118 -3.79 14.21 3.18
N SER A 119 -2.57 14.65 3.46
CA SER A 119 -2.35 16.02 3.95
C SER A 119 -2.70 17.04 2.86
N ASP A 120 -3.22 18.19 3.26
CA ASP A 120 -3.37 19.41 2.45
C ASP A 120 -2.05 20.06 1.99
N THR A 121 -0.91 19.40 2.19
CA THR A 121 0.39 19.84 1.68
C THR A 121 1.08 18.75 0.89
N GLU A 122 1.77 19.18 -0.16
CA GLU A 122 2.67 18.34 -0.94
C GLU A 122 3.94 17.97 -0.15
N GLU A 123 4.29 18.75 0.88
CA GLU A 123 5.54 18.62 1.64
C GLU A 123 5.31 18.36 3.14
N PRO A 124 4.62 17.25 3.52
CA PRO A 124 4.28 16.96 4.90
C PRO A 124 5.50 16.79 5.81
N VAL A 125 6.63 16.32 5.25
CA VAL A 125 7.91 16.19 5.98
C VAL A 125 8.48 17.55 6.36
N LEU A 126 8.52 18.51 5.42
CA LEU A 126 9.00 19.87 5.69
C LEU A 126 8.10 20.60 6.68
N ARG A 127 6.79 20.39 6.57
CA ARG A 127 5.83 20.94 7.53
C ARG A 127 6.05 20.38 8.94
N GLY A 128 6.27 19.07 9.08
CA GLY A 128 6.60 18.46 10.36
C GLY A 128 7.88 19.05 10.98
N ALA A 129 8.92 19.29 10.17
CA ALA A 129 10.13 19.96 10.61
C ALA A 129 9.87 21.40 11.08
N ALA A 130 9.01 22.15 10.37
CA ALA A 130 8.61 23.50 10.76
C ALA A 130 7.82 23.51 12.09
N MET A 131 6.94 22.53 12.32
CA MET A 131 6.21 22.38 13.59
C MET A 131 7.16 22.16 14.76
N LEU A 132 8.17 21.29 14.59
CA LEU A 132 9.20 21.06 15.60
C LEU A 132 10.03 22.32 15.86
N GLY A 133 10.35 23.08 14.81
CA GLY A 133 11.02 24.38 14.93
C GLY A 133 10.20 25.40 15.73
N ALA A 134 8.89 25.45 15.52
CA ALA A 134 7.98 26.33 16.26
C ALA A 134 7.93 25.97 17.76
N VAL A 135 7.84 24.67 18.08
CA VAL A 135 7.91 24.18 19.48
C VAL A 135 9.24 24.55 20.13
N ALA A 136 10.36 24.44 19.41
CA ALA A 136 11.67 24.80 19.95
C ALA A 136 11.85 26.30 20.18
N ALA A 137 11.15 27.15 19.41
CA ALA A 137 11.25 28.60 19.50
C ALA A 137 10.48 29.22 20.67
N GLU A 138 9.45 28.53 21.19
CA GLU A 138 8.57 29.05 22.24
C GLU A 138 8.46 28.08 23.43
N ALA A 139 8.96 28.50 24.59
CA ALA A 139 8.92 27.71 25.80
C ALA A 139 7.47 27.47 26.25
N GLY A 140 7.11 26.19 26.46
CA GLY A 140 5.79 25.78 26.93
C GLY A 140 4.78 25.44 25.83
N LEU A 141 5.13 25.63 24.55
CA LEU A 141 4.30 25.22 23.43
C LEU A 141 4.35 23.70 23.25
N ARG A 142 3.20 23.02 23.18
CA ARG A 142 3.15 21.57 22.97
C ARG A 142 3.01 21.25 21.49
N LEU A 143 3.67 20.17 21.05
CA LEU A 143 3.60 19.73 19.65
C LEU A 143 2.17 19.50 19.16
N LEU A 144 1.30 18.94 20.01
CA LEU A 144 -0.10 18.70 19.66
C LEU A 144 -0.85 20.00 19.33
N ASP A 145 -0.63 21.08 20.07
CA ASP A 145 -1.27 22.38 19.82
C ASP A 145 -0.78 23.00 18.50
N VAL A 146 0.49 22.74 18.14
CA VAL A 146 1.07 23.17 16.87
C VAL A 146 0.53 22.35 15.71
N MET A 147 0.42 21.03 15.87
CA MET A 147 -0.16 20.14 14.87
C MET A 147 -1.61 20.53 14.54
N GLU A 148 -2.43 20.81 15.55
CA GLU A 148 -3.82 21.24 15.36
C GLU A 148 -3.95 22.54 14.55
N ARG A 149 -2.97 23.45 14.68
CA ARG A 149 -2.96 24.73 13.97
C ARG A 149 -2.35 24.66 12.56
N MET A 150 -1.40 23.75 12.36
CA MET A 150 -0.56 23.72 11.15
C MET A 150 -0.85 22.53 10.23
N ALA A 151 -1.57 21.50 10.67
CA ALA A 151 -1.93 20.35 9.86
C ALA A 151 -3.42 20.33 9.56
N SER A 152 -3.78 20.01 8.32
CA SER A 152 -5.13 19.63 7.96
C SER A 152 -5.12 18.49 6.93
N LEU A 153 -6.24 17.78 6.83
CA LEU A 153 -6.45 16.75 5.83
C LEU A 153 -7.17 17.36 4.63
N ASP A 154 -6.79 16.98 3.42
CA ASP A 154 -7.45 17.41 2.19
C ASP A 154 -8.57 16.45 1.81
N ARG A 155 -8.22 15.21 1.47
CA ARG A 155 -9.17 14.19 0.98
C ARG A 155 -9.05 12.90 1.75
N VAL A 156 -10.18 12.21 1.86
CA VAL A 156 -10.30 10.88 2.49
C VAL A 156 -10.92 9.92 1.48
N PHE A 157 -10.23 8.81 1.26
CA PHE A 157 -10.64 7.68 0.43
C PHE A 157 -11.19 6.60 1.35
N THR A 158 -12.44 6.21 1.13
CA THR A 158 -13.13 5.21 1.97
C THR A 158 -13.13 3.86 1.26
N PRO A 159 -12.96 2.75 1.99
CA PRO A 159 -12.95 1.42 1.38
C PRO A 159 -14.26 1.12 0.65
N VAL A 160 -14.17 0.47 -0.51
CA VAL A 160 -15.35 -0.11 -1.19
C VAL A 160 -16.01 -1.20 -0.35
N GLU A 161 -17.30 -1.41 -0.61
CA GLU A 161 -18.12 -2.48 -0.03
C GLU A 161 -18.54 -3.52 -1.09
N GLY A 162 -19.19 -4.60 -0.64
CA GLY A 162 -19.76 -5.60 -1.53
C GLY A 162 -18.73 -6.43 -2.30
N ALA A 163 -19.02 -6.71 -3.58
CA ALA A 163 -18.27 -7.69 -4.37
C ALA A 163 -16.77 -7.36 -4.53
N LEU A 164 -16.41 -6.08 -4.65
CA LEU A 164 -15.00 -5.67 -4.76
C LEU A 164 -14.25 -5.87 -3.44
N ALA A 165 -14.88 -5.55 -2.30
CA ALA A 165 -14.30 -5.83 -0.99
C ALA A 165 -14.08 -7.34 -0.80
N ASP A 166 -15.05 -8.15 -1.24
CA ASP A 166 -14.95 -9.61 -1.19
C ASP A 166 -13.81 -10.14 -2.08
N GLN A 167 -13.62 -9.54 -3.26
CA GLN A 167 -12.52 -9.86 -4.16
C GLN A 167 -11.17 -9.53 -3.54
N HIS A 168 -11.02 -8.36 -2.89
CA HIS A 168 -9.82 -8.02 -2.13
C HIS A 168 -9.54 -9.03 -1.01
N ARG A 169 -10.56 -9.46 -0.25
CA ARG A 169 -10.39 -10.49 0.79
C ARG A 169 -9.89 -11.82 0.23
N ARG A 170 -10.41 -12.27 -0.92
CA ARG A 170 -9.94 -13.49 -1.59
C ARG A 170 -8.51 -13.36 -2.10
N ARG A 171 -8.18 -12.21 -2.70
CA ARG A 171 -6.83 -11.91 -3.20
C ARG A 171 -5.83 -11.80 -2.06
N TYR A 172 -6.24 -11.26 -0.91
CA TYR A 172 -5.43 -11.23 0.31
C TYR A 172 -5.13 -12.63 0.83
N ALA A 173 -6.12 -13.52 0.91
CA ALA A 173 -5.88 -14.91 1.28
C ALA A 173 -4.91 -15.62 0.31
N ALA A 174 -5.04 -15.36 -1.00
CA ALA A 174 -4.09 -15.88 -1.99
C ALA A 174 -2.67 -15.31 -1.81
N PHE A 175 -2.55 -14.02 -1.45
CA PHE A 175 -1.28 -13.39 -1.11
C PHE A 175 -0.60 -14.10 0.07
N GLU A 176 -1.33 -14.41 1.14
CA GLU A 176 -0.80 -15.12 2.30
C GLU A 176 -0.32 -16.54 1.95
N VAL A 177 -1.09 -17.26 1.11
CA VAL A 177 -0.70 -18.58 0.61
C VAL A 177 0.61 -18.51 -0.20
N LEU A 178 0.72 -17.54 -1.11
CA LEU A 178 1.92 -17.38 -1.94
C LEU A 178 3.13 -16.99 -1.11
N GLN A 179 2.96 -16.12 -0.11
CA GLN A 179 4.01 -15.73 0.81
C GLN A 179 4.48 -16.91 1.67
N ALA A 180 3.55 -17.75 2.15
CA ALA A 180 3.89 -18.97 2.88
C ALA A 180 4.62 -19.99 1.99
N ALA A 181 4.16 -20.17 0.75
CA ALA A 181 4.78 -21.06 -0.22
C ALA A 181 6.23 -20.65 -0.55
N GLU A 182 6.51 -19.35 -0.67
CA GLU A 182 7.90 -18.86 -0.83
C GLU A 182 8.80 -19.34 0.31
N ARG A 183 8.35 -19.16 1.55
CA ARG A 183 9.13 -19.52 2.74
C ARG A 183 9.37 -21.03 2.80
N GLU A 184 8.36 -21.81 2.47
CA GLU A 184 8.46 -23.27 2.41
C GLU A 184 9.48 -23.69 1.35
N VAL A 185 9.37 -23.17 0.12
CA VAL A 185 10.33 -23.45 -0.96
C VAL A 185 11.75 -23.11 -0.55
N ARG A 186 11.96 -21.95 0.07
CA ARG A 186 13.29 -21.52 0.54
C ARG A 186 13.83 -22.45 1.63
N SER A 187 12.99 -22.90 2.57
CA SER A 187 13.41 -23.82 3.64
C SER A 187 13.94 -25.16 3.14
N ILE A 188 13.49 -25.65 1.99
CA ILE A 188 13.95 -26.92 1.39
C ILE A 188 15.45 -26.86 1.04
N PHE A 189 15.96 -25.68 0.68
CA PHE A 189 17.35 -25.49 0.25
C PHE A 189 18.28 -25.04 1.38
N ILE A 190 17.74 -24.69 2.55
CA ILE A 190 18.51 -24.39 3.76
C ILE A 190 18.67 -25.71 4.53
N ARG A 191 19.67 -26.51 4.15
CA ARG A 191 20.10 -27.67 4.94
C ARG A 191 20.85 -27.19 6.19
N GLU A 192 20.57 -27.83 7.33
CA GLU A 192 21.35 -27.75 8.57
C GLU A 192 22.84 -28.07 8.35
#